data_AF-A0A7K9K4H9-F1
#
_entry.id   AF-A0A7K9K4H9-F1
#
_cell.length_a   1.000
_cell.length_b   1.000
_cell.length_c   1.000
_cell.angle_alpha   90.00
_cell.angle_beta   90.00
_cell.angle_gamma   90.00
#
_symmetry.space_group_name_H-M   'P 1'
#
loop_
_entity.id
_entity.type
_entity.pdbx_description
1 polymer ?
#
loop_
_entity_poly.entity_id
_entity_poly.type
_entity_poly.pdbx_seq_one_letter_code
_entity_poly.pdbx_strand_id
1 'polypeptide(L)'
;LLAVLAAARALSTCRTLDLEAARLKRIEAVRGQILSKLRLPAPPPDPEPAPARALPEEVRALYNSTRELLRQRARLRQPEEPQEYYAKELLRFPMESPGEGERHRDTGGHRGTPGQGQSLLIAPAP
;
A
#
# COMPACT_ATOMS: atom_id res chain seq x y z
N LEU A 1 44.86 29.09 17.43
CA LEU A 1 44.26 27.78 17.15
C LEU A 1 42.94 27.56 17.91
N LEU A 2 42.91 27.65 19.25
CA LEU A 2 41.68 27.45 20.04
C LEU A 2 40.54 28.42 19.71
N ALA A 3 40.84 29.71 19.48
CA ALA A 3 39.83 30.72 19.14
C ALA A 3 39.14 30.47 17.78
N VAL A 4 39.89 29.95 16.80
CA VAL A 4 39.36 29.61 15.46
C VAL A 4 38.46 28.38 15.53
N LEU A 5 38.78 27.39 16.38
CA LEU A 5 37.95 26.21 16.60
C LEU A 5 36.61 26.57 17.30
N ALA A 6 36.66 27.49 18.25
CA ALA A 6 35.45 28.01 18.91
C ALA A 6 34.56 28.80 17.94
N ALA A 7 35.15 29.65 17.10
CA ALA A 7 34.43 30.37 16.04
C ALA A 7 33.82 29.43 15.00
N ALA A 8 34.55 28.38 14.58
CA ALA A 8 34.05 27.37 13.65
C ALA A 8 32.88 26.54 14.23
N ARG A 9 32.90 26.24 15.55
CA ARG A 9 31.77 25.61 16.24
C ARG A 9 30.57 26.54 16.40
N ALA A 10 30.79 27.86 16.52
CA ALA A 10 29.72 28.86 16.57
C ALA A 10 29.10 29.12 15.18
N LEU A 11 29.87 28.95 14.10
CA LEU A 11 29.41 29.08 12.71
C LEU A 11 28.67 27.84 12.20
N SER A 12 28.90 26.67 12.80
CA SER A 12 28.09 25.47 12.56
C SER A 12 26.87 25.48 13.47
N THR A 13 25.79 26.11 13.03
CA THR A 13 24.49 26.14 13.74
C THR A 13 23.79 24.77 13.78
N CYS A 14 24.39 23.73 13.21
CA CYS A 14 23.86 22.38 13.19
C CYS A 14 24.13 21.69 14.52
N ARG A 15 23.12 21.64 15.39
CA ARG A 15 23.09 20.75 16.56
C ARG A 15 23.35 19.32 16.07
N THR A 16 24.21 18.57 16.76
CA THR A 16 24.39 17.14 16.49
C THR A 16 23.04 16.44 16.63
N LEU A 17 22.50 15.97 15.51
CA LEU A 17 21.22 15.26 15.46
C LEU A 17 21.46 13.83 15.91
N ASP A 18 20.85 13.44 17.02
CA ASP A 18 20.78 12.05 17.43
C ASP A 18 19.79 11.31 16.52
N LEU A 19 20.35 10.58 15.56
CA LEU A 19 19.58 9.81 14.58
C LEU A 19 18.77 8.69 15.23
N GLU A 20 19.25 8.12 16.34
CA GLU A 20 18.52 7.07 17.05
C GLU A 20 17.31 7.66 17.77
N ALA A 21 17.47 8.79 18.45
CA ALA A 21 16.34 9.51 19.04
C ALA A 21 15.31 9.96 17.97
N ALA A 22 15.78 10.42 16.80
CA ALA A 22 14.90 10.77 15.69
C ALA A 22 14.16 9.55 15.12
N ARG A 23 14.85 8.41 15.00
CA ARG A 23 14.28 7.13 14.55
C ARG A 23 13.20 6.63 15.50
N LEU A 24 13.42 6.66 16.81
CA LEU A 24 12.43 6.25 17.81
C LEU A 24 11.17 7.13 17.75
N LYS A 25 11.34 8.46 17.69
CA LYS A 25 10.23 9.40 17.50
C LYS A 25 9.46 9.13 16.20
N ARG A 26 10.17 8.75 15.13
CA ARG A 26 9.54 8.40 13.86
C ARG A 26 8.72 7.11 13.96
N ILE A 27 9.21 6.10 14.69
CA ILE A 27 8.48 4.85 14.93
C ILE A 27 7.17 5.14 15.69
N GLU A 28 7.21 5.96 16.74
CA GLU A 28 6.02 6.35 17.50
C GLU A 28 5.02 7.15 16.64
N ALA A 29 5.52 8.10 15.84
CA ALA A 29 4.68 8.86 14.93
C ALA A 29 4.01 7.98 13.87
N VAL A 30 4.75 7.03 13.28
CA VAL A 30 4.21 6.07 12.30
C VAL A 30 3.19 5.13 12.95
N ARG A 31 3.43 4.68 14.18
CA ARG A 31 2.45 3.88 14.95
C ARG A 31 1.13 4.63 15.08
N GLY A 32 1.18 5.88 15.55
CA GLY A 32 -0.01 6.73 15.66
C GLY A 32 -0.68 6.98 14.31
N GLN A 33 0.11 7.21 13.26
CA GLN A 33 -0.41 7.41 11.91
C GLN A 33 -1.17 6.18 11.39
N ILE A 34 -0.64 4.96 11.58
CA ILE A 34 -1.30 3.72 11.15
C ILE A 34 -2.62 3.54 11.91
N LEU A 35 -2.61 3.67 13.23
CA LEU A 35 -3.80 3.52 14.08
C LEU A 35 -4.88 4.55 13.72
N SER A 36 -4.51 5.82 13.54
CA SER A 36 -5.43 6.88 13.14
C SER A 36 -6.00 6.66 11.74
N LYS A 37 -5.19 6.18 10.78
CA LYS A 37 -5.67 5.82 9.44
C LYS A 37 -6.68 4.69 9.47
N LEU A 38 -6.48 3.70 10.33
CA LEU A 38 -7.36 2.54 10.50
C LEU A 38 -8.52 2.78 11.48
N ARG A 39 -8.62 3.97 12.09
CA ARG A 39 -9.60 4.29 13.13
C ARG A 39 -9.56 3.36 14.35
N LEU A 40 -8.37 2.86 14.67
CA LEU A 40 -8.16 1.95 15.79
C LEU A 40 -7.59 2.73 17.00
N PRO A 41 -8.15 2.60 18.21
CA PRO A 41 -7.62 3.24 19.40
C PRO A 41 -6.32 2.56 19.90
N ALA A 42 -6.15 1.28 19.58
CA ALA A 42 -5.00 0.46 19.94
C ALA A 42 -4.84 -0.68 18.90
N PRO A 43 -3.67 -1.35 18.83
CA PRO A 43 -3.51 -2.54 18.02
C PRO A 43 -4.58 -3.59 18.37
N PRO A 44 -5.15 -4.30 17.38
CA PRO A 44 -6.06 -5.40 17.64
C PRO A 44 -5.31 -6.51 18.41
N PRO A 45 -6.01 -7.33 19.21
CA PRO A 45 -5.40 -8.48 19.85
C PRO A 45 -4.74 -9.36 18.79
N ASP A 46 -3.59 -9.93 19.11
CA ASP A 46 -2.94 -10.89 18.22
C ASP A 46 -3.95 -12.00 17.90
N PRO A 47 -4.09 -12.41 16.62
CA PRO A 47 -4.89 -13.57 16.31
C PRO A 47 -4.36 -14.73 17.16
N GLU A 48 -5.26 -15.51 17.77
CA GLU A 48 -4.94 -16.82 18.35
C GLU A 48 -3.92 -17.52 17.45
N PRO A 49 -2.90 -18.23 18.00
CA PRO A 49 -1.86 -18.88 17.21
C PRO A 49 -2.47 -19.98 16.32
N ALA A 50 -3.10 -19.55 15.23
CA ALA A 50 -3.56 -20.39 14.18
C ALA A 50 -2.28 -20.98 13.57
N PRO A 51 -2.22 -22.30 13.34
CA PRO A 51 -1.08 -22.91 12.66
C PRO A 51 -0.84 -22.08 11.41
N ALA A 52 0.41 -21.65 11.15
CA ALA A 52 0.82 -20.69 10.12
C ALA A 52 0.12 -20.92 8.76
N ARG A 53 -1.14 -20.53 8.68
CA ARG A 53 -2.03 -20.94 7.61
C ARG A 53 -1.76 -19.94 6.52
N ALA A 54 -1.40 -20.45 5.35
CA ALA A 54 -1.21 -19.60 4.19
C ALA A 54 -2.47 -18.73 4.01
N LEU A 55 -2.25 -17.43 3.80
CA LEU A 55 -3.34 -16.49 3.49
C LEU A 55 -4.14 -17.04 2.30
N PRO A 56 -5.49 -16.91 2.31
CA PRO A 56 -6.31 -17.29 1.16
C PRO A 56 -5.77 -16.68 -0.14
N GLU A 57 -5.83 -17.45 -1.22
CA GLU A 57 -5.27 -17.04 -2.51
C GLU A 57 -5.86 -15.73 -3.01
N GLU A 58 -7.17 -15.53 -2.82
CA GLU A 58 -7.89 -14.33 -3.21
C GLU A 58 -7.35 -13.08 -2.51
N VAL A 59 -7.11 -13.14 -1.19
CA VAL A 59 -6.53 -12.05 -0.40
C VAL A 59 -5.12 -11.72 -0.91
N ARG A 60 -4.32 -12.76 -1.17
CA ARG A 60 -2.96 -12.61 -1.71
C ARG A 60 -2.99 -11.99 -3.11
N ALA A 61 -3.92 -12.40 -3.97
CA ALA A 61 -4.08 -11.87 -5.31
C ALA A 61 -4.49 -10.39 -5.29
N LEU A 62 -5.44 -10.02 -4.41
CA LEU A 62 -5.88 -8.63 -4.20
C LEU A 62 -4.73 -7.73 -3.71
N TYR A 63 -3.94 -8.20 -2.74
CA TYR A 63 -2.77 -7.47 -2.28
C TYR A 63 -1.75 -7.26 -3.40
N ASN A 64 -1.46 -8.31 -4.18
CA ASN A 64 -0.49 -8.26 -5.26
C ASN A 64 -0.93 -7.31 -6.38
N SER A 65 -2.21 -7.33 -6.78
CA SER A 65 -2.73 -6.42 -7.80
C SER A 65 -2.67 -4.96 -7.34
N THR A 66 -3.04 -4.68 -6.09
CA THR A 66 -2.97 -3.34 -5.49
C THR A 66 -1.53 -2.83 -5.44
N ARG A 67 -0.59 -3.68 -5.00
CA ARG A 67 0.83 -3.33 -4.95
C ARG A 67 1.40 -3.02 -6.33
N GLU A 68 0.99 -3.77 -7.36
CA GLU A 68 1.44 -3.52 -8.73
C GLU A 68 0.83 -2.23 -9.31
N LEU A 69 -0.45 -1.98 -9.07
CA LEU A 69 -1.12 -0.72 -9.45
C LEU A 69 -0.39 0.50 -8.87
N LEU A 70 -0.06 0.47 -7.58
CA LEU A 70 0.67 1.56 -6.92
C LEU A 70 2.07 1.75 -7.51
N ARG A 71 2.77 0.67 -7.86
CA ARG A 71 4.07 0.74 -8.54
C ARG A 71 3.96 1.36 -9.93
N GLN A 72 2.92 1.01 -10.68
CA GLN A 72 2.66 1.58 -12.01
C GLN A 72 2.39 3.09 -11.91
N ARG A 73 1.55 3.52 -10.97
CA ARG A 73 1.28 4.95 -10.70
C ARG A 73 2.57 5.72 -10.39
N ALA A 74 3.41 5.16 -9.51
CA ALA A 74 4.69 5.76 -9.13
C ALA A 74 5.67 5.86 -10.32
N ARG A 75 5.74 4.83 -11.19
CA ARG A 75 6.57 4.85 -12.41
C ARG A 75 6.08 5.90 -13.40
N LEU A 76 4.77 6.05 -13.54
CA LEU A 76 4.16 7.02 -14.45
C LEU A 76 4.17 8.45 -13.88
N ARG A 77 4.67 8.66 -12.65
CA ARG A 77 4.64 9.94 -11.92
C ARG A 77 3.28 10.62 -11.99
N GLN A 78 2.21 9.82 -11.96
CA GLN A 78 0.87 10.37 -12.01
C GLN A 78 0.65 11.26 -10.79
N PRO A 79 0.00 12.42 -10.93
CA PRO A 79 -0.36 13.26 -9.80
C PRO A 79 -1.10 12.42 -8.76
N GLU A 80 -0.70 12.51 -7.49
CA GLU A 80 -1.51 11.94 -6.42
C GLU A 80 -2.78 12.77 -6.30
N GLU A 81 -3.92 12.14 -6.55
CA GLU A 81 -5.22 12.75 -6.30
C GLU A 81 -5.36 13.00 -4.79
N PRO A 82 -6.09 14.03 -4.35
CA PRO A 82 -6.34 14.26 -2.93
C PRO A 82 -6.96 13.01 -2.30
N GLN A 83 -6.17 12.27 -1.53
CA GLN A 83 -6.66 11.08 -0.83
C GLN A 83 -7.25 11.48 0.52
N GLU A 84 -8.39 10.88 0.82
CA GLU A 84 -8.95 10.92 2.17
C GLU A 84 -7.93 10.40 3.18
N TYR A 85 -7.91 11.01 4.37
CA TYR A 85 -6.94 10.68 5.41
C TYR A 85 -7.04 9.22 5.87
N TYR A 86 -8.27 8.71 5.99
CA TYR A 86 -8.58 7.37 6.48
C TYR A 86 -8.33 6.28 5.44
N ALA A 87 -8.08 5.08 5.93
CA ALA A 87 -7.94 3.89 5.10
C ALA A 87 -9.24 3.56 4.37
N LYS A 88 -9.09 2.88 3.23
CA LYS A 88 -10.19 2.40 2.39
C LYS A 88 -10.11 0.88 2.30
N GLU A 89 -11.26 0.24 2.43
CA GLU A 89 -11.41 -1.19 2.21
C GLU A 89 -11.38 -1.48 0.71
N LEU A 90 -10.67 -2.55 0.35
CA LEU A 90 -10.46 -2.97 -1.03
C LEU A 90 -11.27 -4.24 -1.27
N LEU A 91 -12.18 -4.18 -2.25
CA LEU A 91 -13.00 -5.30 -2.67
C LEU A 91 -12.79 -5.57 -4.15
N ARG A 92 -12.67 -6.85 -4.52
CA ARG A 92 -12.49 -7.29 -5.90
C ARG A 92 -13.77 -7.94 -6.41
N PHE A 93 -14.20 -7.53 -7.59
CA PHE A 93 -15.35 -8.13 -8.29
C PHE A 93 -14.86 -8.79 -9.58
N PRO A 94 -15.10 -10.10 -9.78
CA PRO A 94 -14.86 -10.74 -11.07
C PRO A 94 -15.83 -10.15 -12.09
N MET A 95 -15.33 -9.80 -13.28
CA MET A 95 -16.23 -9.50 -14.39
C MET A 95 -16.66 -10.80 -15.05
N GLU A 96 -17.93 -10.88 -15.44
CA GLU A 96 -18.42 -11.96 -16.29
C GLU A 96 -17.69 -11.89 -17.63
N SER A 97 -17.12 -13.02 -18.06
CA SER A 97 -16.61 -13.13 -19.42
C SER A 97 -17.77 -12.89 -20.38
N PRO A 98 -17.62 -12.07 -21.44
CA PRO A 98 -18.65 -11.97 -22.47
C PRO A 98 -18.93 -13.38 -22.99
N GLY A 99 -20.17 -13.81 -22.80
CA GLY A 99 -20.52 -15.22 -22.70
C GLY A 99 -20.08 -16.10 -23.86
N GLU A 100 -19.86 -17.37 -23.52
CA GLU A 100 -20.10 -18.53 -24.38
C GLU A 100 -21.61 -18.65 -24.72
N GLY A 101 -22.22 -17.55 -25.18
CA GLY A 101 -23.52 -17.57 -25.84
C GLY A 101 -23.30 -17.93 -27.31
N GLU A 102 -23.60 -19.18 -27.65
CA GLU A 102 -23.89 -19.64 -29.01
C GLU A 102 -22.87 -19.29 -30.12
N ARG A 103 -21.86 -20.16 -30.29
CA ARG A 103 -21.23 -20.36 -31.61
C ARG A 103 -21.30 -21.82 -32.01
N HIS A 104 -22.46 -22.18 -32.55
CA HIS A 104 -22.55 -23.28 -33.49
C HIS A 104 -21.67 -22.93 -34.70
N ARG A 105 -20.61 -23.72 -34.90
CA ARG A 105 -19.74 -23.84 -36.09
C ARG A 105 -19.18 -22.52 -36.66
N ASP A 106 -17.89 -22.26 -36.40
CA ASP A 106 -16.94 -22.27 -37.51
C ASP A 106 -15.48 -22.30 -37.03
N THR A 107 -14.67 -22.94 -37.84
CA THR A 107 -13.26 -23.26 -37.64
C THR A 107 -12.35 -22.03 -37.70
N GLY A 108 -11.35 -22.00 -36.80
CA GLY A 108 -10.10 -21.29 -37.02
C GLY A 108 -9.97 -19.92 -36.34
N GLY A 109 -8.85 -19.71 -35.65
CA GLY A 109 -8.41 -18.37 -35.25
C GLY A 109 -7.91 -18.28 -33.81
N HIS A 110 -6.59 -18.07 -33.68
CA HIS A 110 -5.83 -17.63 -32.51
C HIS A 110 -6.58 -17.32 -31.21
N ARG A 111 -6.32 -18.13 -30.17
CA ARG A 111 -6.64 -17.81 -28.77
C ARG A 111 -5.72 -16.70 -28.27
N GLY A 112 -6.10 -15.45 -28.55
CA GLY A 112 -5.76 -14.34 -27.66
C GLY A 112 -6.47 -14.59 -26.32
N THR A 113 -5.70 -14.65 -25.24
CA THR A 113 -6.27 -14.78 -23.89
C THR A 113 -7.15 -13.55 -23.63
N PRO A 114 -8.43 -13.71 -23.25
CA PRO A 114 -9.24 -12.57 -22.86
C PRO A 114 -8.61 -12.00 -21.58
N GLY A 115 -8.11 -10.77 -21.67
CA GLY A 115 -7.70 -10.01 -20.50
C GLY A 115 -8.90 -9.95 -19.57
N GLN A 116 -8.79 -10.64 -18.43
CA GLN A 116 -9.78 -10.55 -17.36
C GLN A 116 -9.79 -9.10 -16.88
N GLY A 117 -10.67 -8.29 -17.45
CA GLY A 117 -11.01 -6.99 -16.90
C GLY A 117 -11.52 -7.24 -15.49
N GLN A 118 -10.94 -6.57 -14.50
CA GLN A 118 -11.29 -6.72 -13.09
C GLN A 118 -11.56 -5.32 -12.57
N SER A 119 -12.67 -5.15 -11.86
CA SER A 119 -13.01 -3.89 -11.23
C SER A 119 -12.67 -3.94 -9.74
N LEU A 120 -11.99 -2.90 -9.24
CA LEU A 120 -11.63 -2.72 -7.85
C LEU A 120 -12.56 -1.69 -7.23
N LEU A 121 -13.34 -2.10 -6.23
CA LEU A 121 -14.20 -1.19 -5.48
C LEU A 121 -13.47 -0.76 -4.22
N ILE A 122 -13.54 0.54 -3.96
CA ILE A 122 -12.86 1.20 -2.86
C ILE A 122 -13.95 1.76 -1.95
N ALA A 123 -14.14 1.15 -0.78
CA ALA A 123 -15.13 1.56 0.22
C ALA A 123 -14.44 2.24 1.43
N PRO A 124 -15.11 3.13 2.18
CA PRO A 124 -14.56 3.66 3.42
C PRO A 124 -14.40 2.53 4.45
N ALA A 125 -13.27 2.50 5.18
CA ALA A 125 -13.11 1.56 6.29
C ALA A 125 -14.12 1.86 7.42
N PRO A 126 -14.63 0.82 8.12
CA PRO A 126 -15.59 0.97 9.23
C PRO A 126 -15.04 1.86 10.36
#